data_AF-A0AAP2DF87-F1
#
_entry.id   AF-A0AAP2DF87-F1
#
_cell.length_a   1.000
_cell.length_b   1.000
_cell.length_c   1.000
_cell.angle_alpha   90.00
_cell.angle_beta   90.00
_cell.angle_gamma   90.00
#
_symmetry.space_group_name_H-M   'P 1'
#
loop_
_entity.id
_entity.type
_entity.pdbx_description
1 polymer ?
#
loop_
_entity_poly.entity_id
_entity_poly.type
_entity_poly.pdbx_seq_one_letter_code
_entity_poly.pdbx_strand_id
1 'polypeptide(L)'
;METALPTDPGKKIRDNVWIVLSIIGALVLFLFALDLMVSSLQHLSRNITETILLATANPFTALFIGLLVTAMLQSSSTTTSLVVALVASGAITLQNAIPIIMGANIGTTITSTIVALGFISRRKEFKRAVAAGTYHDFFNILTTVVLFPLEYYYGFLSGISHWLGQRFFTPTGHPVEEAIKPAGSIFGPVVRPLLELIPSSFVLALLAVIMLFCSLLIFRKLISDLLKAKSPEVFSRFFFKNQLKSFGWGLLTTAAIRSSTITTSVVVPIVAKKIATLRQAAPFIMGANVGTTITAFIAAALNANTSSSISIAIAHFLFNFTGVLLFFPIPVLRRLPMELASGLGKLTLKYRLVGFVYLLLTFFFIPFSLIYFNRDATESLHLTYAATAAGEPRVYYRVVTQMNKRTQSGEWVRYEGNAETFTDQEPSLIHPVYVKNSTLFVGDQMFLFNRPGFCWDGEDDKGRYRVCIDQVLPRMTVAETSFDSVYVYKQHYVEDREAHPDHRYFYSAAYKILLQHEELVTPDSAVVREKLLKFEPQ
;
A
#
# COMPACT_ATOMS: atom_id res chain seq x y z
N MET A 1 26.44 53.01 -24.61
CA MET A 1 26.13 52.75 -23.20
C MET A 1 24.64 52.97 -23.04
N GLU A 2 23.86 51.93 -23.30
CA GLU A 2 22.39 52.00 -23.31
C GLU A 2 21.90 51.91 -21.85
N THR A 3 21.47 53.04 -21.31
CA THR A 3 20.95 53.17 -19.95
C THR A 3 19.65 52.38 -19.83
N ALA A 4 19.67 51.29 -19.07
CA ALA A 4 18.47 50.54 -18.71
C ALA A 4 17.48 51.48 -17.98
N LEU A 5 16.30 51.68 -18.58
CA LEU A 5 15.20 52.41 -17.95
C LEU A 5 14.87 51.82 -16.57
N PRO A 6 14.60 52.65 -15.55
CA PRO A 6 14.24 52.16 -14.22
C PRO A 6 12.92 51.39 -14.32
N THR A 7 12.93 50.11 -13.95
CA THR A 7 11.72 49.28 -13.89
C THR A 7 10.80 49.83 -12.80
N ASP A 8 9.60 50.28 -13.20
CA ASP A 8 8.55 50.76 -12.29
C ASP A 8 8.34 49.76 -11.11
N PRO A 9 8.56 50.19 -9.86
CA PRO A 9 8.36 49.35 -8.68
C PRO A 9 6.92 48.80 -8.59
N GLY A 10 5.92 49.57 -9.02
CA GLY A 10 4.51 49.19 -9.00
C GLY A 10 4.20 48.07 -10.00
N LYS A 11 4.76 48.15 -11.21
CA LYS A 11 4.67 47.08 -12.21
C LYS A 11 5.32 45.78 -11.72
N LYS A 12 6.50 45.88 -11.08
CA LYS A 12 7.24 44.72 -10.54
C LYS A 12 6.49 44.02 -9.38
N ILE A 13 5.82 44.78 -8.52
CA ILE A 13 4.98 44.23 -7.45
C ILE A 13 3.73 43.55 -8.04
N ARG A 14 3.05 44.22 -8.98
CA ARG A 14 1.86 43.67 -9.65
C ARG A 14 2.17 42.36 -10.38
N ASP A 15 3.28 42.30 -11.11
CA ASP A 15 3.71 41.10 -11.83
C ASP A 15 4.03 39.94 -10.88
N ASN A 16 4.65 40.21 -9.73
CA ASN A 16 4.92 39.18 -8.71
C ASN A 16 3.64 38.65 -8.04
N VAL A 17 2.67 39.52 -7.75
CA VAL A 17 1.36 39.13 -7.19
C VAL A 17 0.61 38.24 -8.19
N TRP A 18 0.59 38.60 -9.47
CA TRP A 18 -0.03 37.79 -10.53
C TRP A 18 0.61 36.42 -10.67
N ILE A 19 1.95 36.32 -10.57
CA ILE A 19 2.66 35.03 -10.62
C ILE A 19 2.27 34.16 -9.42
N VAL A 20 2.23 34.73 -8.21
CA VAL A 20 1.84 33.99 -6.99
C VAL A 20 0.40 33.51 -7.08
N LEU A 21 -0.54 34.39 -7.48
CA LEU A 21 -1.94 34.02 -7.69
C LEU A 21 -2.09 32.93 -8.75
N SER A 22 -1.33 33.00 -9.83
CA SER A 22 -1.34 31.98 -10.88
C SER A 22 -0.83 30.63 -10.37
N ILE A 23 0.21 30.63 -9.52
CA ILE A 23 0.74 29.40 -8.89
C ILE A 23 -0.30 28.79 -7.94
N ILE A 24 -0.96 29.62 -7.14
CA ILE A 24 -2.05 29.18 -6.26
C ILE A 24 -3.21 28.63 -7.11
N GLY A 25 -3.59 29.29 -8.20
CA GLY A 25 -4.63 28.82 -9.12
C GLY A 25 -4.27 27.48 -9.77
N ALA A 26 -3.02 27.30 -10.20
CA ALA A 26 -2.53 26.04 -10.76
C ALA A 26 -2.50 24.93 -9.69
N LEU A 27 -2.17 25.26 -8.44
CA LEU A 27 -2.24 24.35 -7.31
C LEU A 27 -3.68 23.93 -7.02
N VAL A 28 -4.62 24.89 -6.99
CA VAL A 28 -6.06 24.62 -6.80
C VAL A 28 -6.61 23.74 -7.92
N LEU A 29 -6.26 24.02 -9.18
CA LEU A 29 -6.64 23.20 -10.33
C LEU A 29 -6.07 21.78 -10.22
N PHE A 30 -4.80 21.64 -9.81
CA PHE A 30 -4.18 20.35 -9.56
C PHE A 30 -4.91 19.58 -8.46
N LEU A 31 -5.22 20.24 -7.34
CA LEU A 31 -5.93 19.62 -6.22
C LEU A 31 -7.36 19.23 -6.60
N PHE A 32 -8.06 20.05 -7.41
CA PHE A 32 -9.38 19.72 -7.97
C PHE A 32 -9.31 18.51 -8.90
N ALA A 33 -8.35 18.48 -9.83
CA ALA A 33 -8.15 17.35 -10.74
C ALA A 33 -7.81 16.06 -9.99
N LEU A 34 -7.03 16.17 -8.90
CA LEU A 34 -6.72 15.07 -8.01
C LEU A 34 -7.97 14.55 -7.31
N ASP A 35 -8.78 15.44 -6.73
CA ASP A 35 -10.02 15.07 -6.03
C ASP A 35 -11.03 14.39 -6.98
N LEU A 36 -11.23 14.95 -8.18
CA LEU A 36 -12.07 14.36 -9.23
C LEU A 36 -11.55 12.99 -9.69
N MET A 37 -10.23 12.82 -9.80
CA MET A 37 -9.61 11.54 -10.14
C MET A 37 -9.81 10.51 -9.04
N VAL A 38 -9.63 10.89 -7.77
CA VAL A 38 -9.84 9.99 -6.63
C VAL A 38 -11.30 9.57 -6.56
N SER A 39 -12.26 10.50 -6.66
CA SER A 39 -13.68 10.16 -6.60
C SER A 39 -14.17 9.36 -7.81
N SER A 40 -13.69 9.67 -9.03
CA SER A 40 -14.02 8.88 -10.23
C SER A 40 -13.45 7.46 -10.15
N LEU A 41 -12.23 7.31 -9.65
CA LEU A 41 -11.62 6.00 -9.44
C LEU A 41 -12.23 5.24 -8.27
N GLN A 42 -12.72 5.92 -7.23
CA GLN A 42 -13.52 5.33 -6.15
C GLN A 42 -14.86 4.80 -6.68
N HIS A 43 -15.54 5.51 -7.58
CA HIS A 43 -16.72 4.98 -8.26
C HIS A 43 -16.40 3.85 -9.24
N LEU A 44 -15.19 3.83 -9.81
CA LEU A 44 -14.64 2.69 -10.55
C LEU A 44 -14.18 1.55 -9.61
N SER A 45 -14.09 1.78 -8.29
CA SER A 45 -13.27 0.98 -7.35
C SER A 45 -13.90 -0.30 -6.81
N ARG A 46 -15.05 -0.78 -7.30
CA ARG A 46 -15.33 -2.22 -7.15
C ARG A 46 -14.19 -3.02 -7.77
N ASN A 47 -13.78 -2.65 -8.99
CA ASN A 47 -12.68 -3.33 -9.68
C ASN A 47 -11.29 -3.05 -9.09
N ILE A 48 -11.01 -1.86 -8.53
CA ILE A 48 -9.67 -1.55 -7.97
C ILE A 48 -9.50 -2.22 -6.61
N THR A 49 -10.52 -2.18 -5.75
CA THR A 49 -10.50 -2.87 -4.47
C THR A 49 -10.44 -4.37 -4.69
N GLU A 50 -11.23 -4.93 -5.62
CA GLU A 50 -11.11 -6.33 -6.06
C GLU A 50 -9.72 -6.64 -6.63
N THR A 51 -9.14 -5.78 -7.47
CA THR A 51 -7.78 -5.98 -8.02
C THR A 51 -6.71 -5.97 -6.93
N ILE A 52 -6.85 -5.11 -5.91
CA ILE A 52 -5.94 -5.08 -4.77
C ILE A 52 -6.14 -6.33 -3.89
N LEU A 53 -7.39 -6.73 -3.63
CA LEU A 53 -7.75 -7.92 -2.87
C LEU A 53 -7.30 -9.22 -3.55
N LEU A 54 -7.46 -9.33 -4.87
CA LEU A 54 -6.98 -10.46 -5.67
C LEU A 54 -5.44 -10.56 -5.71
N ALA A 55 -4.74 -9.49 -5.32
CA ALA A 55 -3.28 -9.42 -5.34
C ALA A 55 -2.61 -9.61 -3.99
N THR A 56 -3.36 -9.67 -2.88
CA THR A 56 -2.78 -9.87 -1.53
C THR A 56 -2.12 -11.23 -1.38
N ALA A 57 -2.58 -12.23 -2.13
CA ALA A 57 -2.00 -13.58 -2.21
C ALA A 57 -0.49 -13.65 -2.49
N ASN A 58 0.06 -12.66 -3.22
CA ASN A 58 1.45 -12.67 -3.64
C ASN A 58 2.10 -11.32 -3.35
N PRO A 59 3.06 -11.25 -2.41
CA PRO A 59 3.76 -10.00 -2.07
C PRO A 59 4.40 -9.27 -3.25
N PHE A 60 4.88 -9.99 -4.27
CA PHE A 60 5.43 -9.36 -5.48
C PHE A 60 4.32 -8.69 -6.30
N THR A 61 3.20 -9.39 -6.50
CA THR A 61 2.03 -8.84 -7.20
C THR A 61 1.49 -7.64 -6.43
N ALA A 62 1.33 -7.74 -5.11
CA ALA A 62 0.90 -6.64 -4.24
C ALA A 62 1.77 -5.38 -4.40
N LEU A 63 3.10 -5.54 -4.44
CA LEU A 63 4.03 -4.44 -4.71
C LEU A 63 3.80 -3.80 -6.07
N PHE A 64 3.68 -4.58 -7.14
CA PHE A 64 3.50 -4.02 -8.47
C PHE A 64 2.12 -3.39 -8.67
N ILE A 65 1.08 -3.91 -8.01
CA ILE A 65 -0.22 -3.26 -7.99
C ILE A 65 -0.16 -1.93 -7.24
N GLY A 66 0.49 -1.87 -6.09
CA GLY A 66 0.71 -0.59 -5.40
C GLY A 66 1.41 0.44 -6.29
N LEU A 67 2.43 0.00 -7.04
CA LEU A 67 3.14 0.83 -8.02
C LEU A 67 2.19 1.32 -9.12
N LEU A 68 1.44 0.42 -9.76
CA LEU A 68 0.54 0.75 -10.88
C LEU A 68 -0.62 1.64 -10.43
N VAL A 69 -1.28 1.28 -9.33
CA VAL A 69 -2.39 2.03 -8.74
C VAL A 69 -1.92 3.45 -8.39
N THR A 70 -0.76 3.61 -7.74
CA THR A 70 -0.22 4.94 -7.48
C THR A 70 0.25 5.65 -8.75
N ALA A 71 0.83 4.98 -9.73
CA ALA A 71 1.24 5.61 -10.98
C ALA A 71 0.02 6.14 -11.76
N MET A 72 -1.11 5.42 -11.70
CA MET A 72 -2.39 5.86 -12.27
C MET A 72 -3.02 7.00 -11.45
N LEU A 73 -3.06 6.87 -10.13
CA LEU A 73 -3.59 7.87 -9.20
C LEU A 73 -2.67 9.07 -8.98
N GLN A 74 -1.42 9.01 -9.43
CA GLN A 74 -0.38 10.03 -9.27
C GLN A 74 -0.17 10.54 -7.83
N SER A 75 -0.63 9.79 -6.83
CA SER A 75 -0.70 10.18 -5.43
C SER A 75 -0.52 8.96 -4.52
N SER A 76 0.69 8.79 -3.97
CA SER A 76 0.94 7.70 -3.02
C SER A 76 0.16 7.88 -1.72
N SER A 77 -0.15 9.12 -1.31
CA SER A 77 -0.99 9.42 -0.15
C SER A 77 -2.42 8.91 -0.32
N THR A 78 -2.97 8.96 -1.53
CA THR A 78 -4.29 8.39 -1.84
C THR A 78 -4.26 6.87 -1.75
N THR A 79 -3.29 6.24 -2.42
CA THR A 79 -3.15 4.78 -2.39
C THR A 79 -2.89 4.28 -0.96
N THR A 80 -2.06 4.97 -0.19
CA THR A 80 -1.77 4.60 1.20
C THR A 80 -2.99 4.76 2.09
N SER A 81 -3.75 5.85 1.95
CA SER A 81 -5.00 6.03 2.70
C SER A 81 -6.02 4.92 2.40
N LEU A 82 -6.11 4.49 1.14
CA LEU A 82 -6.94 3.36 0.73
C LEU A 82 -6.48 2.06 1.42
N VAL A 83 -5.18 1.77 1.37
CA VAL A 83 -4.61 0.58 2.02
C VAL A 83 -4.81 0.61 3.54
N VAL A 84 -4.64 1.77 4.18
CA VAL A 84 -4.93 1.95 5.62
C VAL A 84 -6.39 1.62 5.91
N ALA A 85 -7.33 2.10 5.08
CA ALA A 85 -8.75 1.80 5.25
C ALA A 85 -9.07 0.31 5.05
N LEU A 86 -8.44 -0.36 4.09
CA LEU A 86 -8.61 -1.80 3.86
C LEU A 86 -8.04 -2.66 4.99
N VAL A 87 -6.94 -2.22 5.61
CA VAL A 87 -6.42 -2.89 6.82
C VAL A 87 -7.31 -2.60 8.03
N ALA A 88 -7.89 -1.41 8.11
CA ALA A 88 -8.81 -1.03 9.17
C ALA A 88 -10.09 -1.88 9.16
N SER A 89 -10.64 -2.15 7.98
CA SER A 89 -11.83 -2.98 7.80
C SER A 89 -11.55 -4.48 7.93
N GLY A 90 -10.28 -4.88 8.10
CA GLY A 90 -9.89 -6.29 8.08
C GLY A 90 -9.90 -6.91 6.68
N ALA A 91 -10.14 -6.12 5.62
CA ALA A 91 -10.14 -6.60 4.24
C ALA A 91 -8.75 -6.97 3.72
N ILE A 92 -7.67 -6.50 4.34
CA ILE A 92 -6.29 -6.90 4.03
C ILE A 92 -5.48 -6.96 5.33
N THR A 93 -4.56 -7.93 5.44
CA THR A 93 -3.64 -8.01 6.58
C THR A 93 -2.48 -7.00 6.49
N LEU A 94 -1.87 -6.65 7.62
CA LEU A 94 -0.71 -5.75 7.69
C LEU A 94 0.43 -6.21 6.77
N GLN A 95 0.72 -7.51 6.78
CA GLN A 95 1.80 -8.13 6.01
C GLN A 95 1.59 -7.98 4.50
N ASN A 96 0.36 -8.17 4.02
CA ASN A 96 0.04 -8.05 2.60
C ASN A 96 -0.07 -6.60 2.12
N ALA A 97 -0.41 -5.69 3.03
CA ALA A 97 -0.49 -4.27 2.74
C ALA A 97 0.89 -3.60 2.59
N ILE A 98 1.93 -4.04 3.30
CA ILE A 98 3.27 -3.42 3.24
C ILE A 98 3.88 -3.45 1.83
N PRO A 99 3.88 -4.56 1.09
CA PRO A 99 4.32 -4.57 -0.31
C PRO A 99 3.60 -3.52 -1.17
N ILE A 100 2.28 -3.35 -1.00
CA ILE A 100 1.49 -2.34 -1.72
C ILE A 100 2.03 -0.94 -1.41
N ILE A 101 2.34 -0.65 -0.14
CA ILE A 101 2.95 0.62 0.27
C ILE A 101 4.34 0.80 -0.37
N MET A 102 5.19 -0.23 -0.41
CA MET A 102 6.49 -0.15 -1.09
C MET A 102 6.31 0.20 -2.57
N GLY A 103 5.35 -0.46 -3.23
CA GLY A 103 4.92 -0.18 -4.59
C GLY A 103 4.48 1.26 -4.79
N ALA A 104 3.60 1.75 -3.92
CA ALA A 104 3.08 3.12 -3.98
C ALA A 104 4.19 4.18 -3.91
N ASN A 105 5.22 3.96 -3.09
CA ASN A 105 6.38 4.86 -3.03
C ASN A 105 7.20 4.84 -4.32
N ILE A 106 7.26 3.73 -5.07
CA ILE A 106 7.85 3.73 -6.41
C ILE A 106 6.91 4.44 -7.39
N GLY A 107 5.61 4.13 -7.37
CA GLY A 107 4.62 4.67 -8.31
C GLY A 107 4.56 6.19 -8.34
N THR A 108 4.65 6.86 -7.18
CA THR A 108 4.57 8.34 -7.10
C THR A 108 5.67 9.06 -7.89
N THR A 109 6.76 8.36 -8.20
CA THR A 109 7.95 8.93 -8.84
C THR A 109 7.77 9.15 -10.35
N ILE A 110 6.76 8.51 -10.98
CA ILE A 110 6.46 8.64 -12.41
C ILE A 110 6.27 10.11 -12.83
N THR A 111 5.69 10.93 -11.96
CA THR A 111 5.43 12.36 -12.22
C THR A 111 6.69 13.15 -12.50
N SER A 112 7.73 12.99 -11.67
CA SER A 112 8.99 13.70 -11.82
C SER A 112 9.70 13.29 -13.11
N THR A 113 9.57 12.02 -13.50
CA THR A 113 10.10 11.50 -14.77
C THR A 113 9.31 12.03 -15.98
N ILE A 114 7.98 12.14 -15.90
CA ILE A 114 7.15 12.79 -16.92
C ILE A 114 7.53 14.27 -17.07
N VAL A 115 7.70 15.00 -15.95
CA VAL A 115 8.12 16.41 -15.95
C VAL A 115 9.48 16.56 -16.63
N ALA A 116 10.39 15.60 -16.43
CA ALA A 116 11.68 15.59 -17.10
C ALA A 116 11.58 15.47 -18.63
N LEU A 117 10.62 14.68 -19.14
CA LEU A 117 10.35 14.56 -20.59
C LEU A 117 9.93 15.90 -21.21
N GLY A 118 9.34 16.81 -20.45
CA GLY A 118 9.03 18.18 -20.90
C GLY A 118 10.25 19.02 -21.33
N PHE A 119 11.47 18.58 -21.00
CA PHE A 119 12.71 19.23 -21.40
C PHE A 119 13.37 18.61 -22.64
N ILE A 120 12.75 17.59 -23.25
CA ILE A 120 13.32 16.80 -24.35
C ILE A 120 13.91 17.66 -25.47
N SER A 121 13.27 18.78 -25.83
CA SER A 121 13.72 19.69 -26.89
C SER A 121 15.12 20.26 -26.68
N ARG A 122 15.59 20.40 -25.43
CA ARG A 122 16.89 21.04 -25.10
C ARG A 122 17.85 20.03 -24.48
N ARG A 123 18.76 19.45 -25.28
CA ARG A 123 19.64 18.32 -24.86
C ARG A 123 20.31 18.49 -23.49
N LYS A 124 20.96 19.64 -23.23
CA LYS A 124 21.67 19.88 -21.96
C LYS A 124 20.72 20.07 -20.77
N GLU A 125 19.54 20.66 -20.98
CA GLU A 125 18.51 20.78 -19.94
C GLU A 125 17.86 19.42 -19.69
N PHE A 126 17.54 18.67 -20.76
CA PHE A 126 16.96 17.33 -20.70
C PHE A 126 17.82 16.35 -19.90
N LYS A 127 19.14 16.34 -20.15
CA LYS A 127 20.11 15.55 -19.36
C LYS A 127 19.94 15.75 -17.85
N ARG A 128 19.86 17.00 -17.42
CA ARG A 128 19.74 17.38 -16.01
C ARG A 128 18.33 17.11 -15.47
N ALA A 129 17.31 17.37 -16.29
CA ALA A 129 15.93 17.10 -15.95
C ALA A 129 15.71 15.61 -15.70
N VAL A 130 16.20 14.73 -16.59
CA VAL A 130 16.11 13.27 -16.42
C VAL A 130 16.86 12.81 -15.17
N ALA A 131 18.06 13.34 -14.93
CA ALA A 131 18.82 13.01 -13.73
C ALA A 131 18.12 13.46 -12.43
N ALA A 132 17.40 14.58 -12.44
CA ALA A 132 16.61 15.02 -11.30
C ALA A 132 15.30 14.24 -11.16
N GLY A 133 14.61 13.97 -12.27
CA GLY A 133 13.34 13.26 -12.30
C GLY A 133 13.47 11.83 -11.79
N THR A 134 14.48 11.12 -12.31
CA THR A 134 14.70 9.69 -12.00
C THR A 134 15.47 9.44 -10.71
N TYR A 135 16.00 10.48 -10.06
CA TYR A 135 16.67 10.32 -8.76
C TYR A 135 15.71 9.79 -7.71
N HIS A 136 14.46 10.28 -7.71
CA HIS A 136 13.43 9.80 -6.81
C HIS A 136 13.12 8.31 -7.08
N ASP A 137 13.01 7.93 -8.35
CA ASP A 137 12.79 6.55 -8.79
C ASP A 137 13.90 5.64 -8.26
N PHE A 138 15.17 5.97 -8.53
CA PHE A 138 16.31 5.14 -8.08
C PHE A 138 16.39 5.07 -6.56
N PHE A 139 16.10 6.14 -5.83
CA PHE A 139 16.05 6.12 -4.38
C PHE A 139 15.01 5.11 -3.86
N ASN A 140 13.77 5.16 -4.37
CA ASN A 140 12.71 4.26 -3.93
C ASN A 140 12.93 2.82 -4.42
N ILE A 141 13.36 2.62 -5.66
CA ILE A 141 13.67 1.28 -6.19
C ILE A 141 14.79 0.62 -5.39
N LEU A 142 15.89 1.33 -5.10
CA LEU A 142 16.99 0.78 -4.31
C LEU A 142 16.57 0.51 -2.86
N THR A 143 15.74 1.37 -2.27
CA THR A 143 15.17 1.14 -0.93
C THR A 143 14.31 -0.13 -0.93
N THR A 144 13.46 -0.30 -1.94
CA THR A 144 12.63 -1.50 -2.11
C THR A 144 13.47 -2.76 -2.35
N VAL A 145 14.53 -2.70 -3.17
CA VAL A 145 15.43 -3.84 -3.40
C VAL A 145 16.09 -4.33 -2.11
N VAL A 146 16.33 -3.43 -1.15
CA VAL A 146 16.87 -3.79 0.17
C VAL A 146 15.76 -4.28 1.12
N LEU A 147 14.66 -3.53 1.23
CA LEU A 147 13.64 -3.78 2.24
C LEU A 147 12.63 -4.86 1.86
N PHE A 148 12.33 -5.06 0.59
CA PHE A 148 11.35 -6.05 0.16
C PHE A 148 11.78 -7.48 0.49
N PRO A 149 13.02 -7.93 0.23
CA PRO A 149 13.48 -9.24 0.68
C PRO A 149 13.48 -9.38 2.20
N LEU A 150 13.84 -8.31 2.93
CA LEU A 150 13.82 -8.32 4.39
C LEU A 150 12.39 -8.46 4.94
N GLU A 151 11.43 -7.78 4.33
CA GLU A 151 10.01 -7.97 4.65
C GLU A 151 9.54 -9.38 4.28
N TYR A 152 9.85 -9.85 3.08
CA TYR A 152 9.40 -11.13 2.56
C TYR A 152 9.88 -12.34 3.38
N TYR A 153 11.14 -12.33 3.85
CA TYR A 153 11.71 -13.45 4.61
C TYR A 153 11.59 -13.31 6.13
N TYR A 154 11.61 -12.07 6.65
CA TYR A 154 11.73 -11.84 8.09
C TYR A 154 10.61 -10.99 8.68
N GLY A 155 9.69 -10.46 7.87
CA GLY A 155 8.64 -9.54 8.34
C GLY A 155 9.23 -8.32 9.03
N PHE A 156 10.34 -7.77 8.50
CA PHE A 156 11.10 -6.72 9.17
C PHE A 156 10.27 -5.46 9.43
N LEU A 157 9.57 -4.93 8.42
CA LEU A 157 8.73 -3.74 8.57
C LEU A 157 7.45 -4.07 9.32
N SER A 158 6.79 -5.20 9.01
CA SER A 158 5.56 -5.62 9.71
C SER A 158 5.80 -5.84 11.21
N GLY A 159 6.88 -6.53 11.57
CA GLY A 159 7.23 -6.81 12.96
C GLY A 159 7.53 -5.54 13.76
N ILE A 160 8.38 -4.64 13.21
CA ILE A 160 8.71 -3.38 13.89
C ILE A 160 7.48 -2.47 13.96
N SER A 161 6.70 -2.37 12.87
CA SER A 161 5.54 -1.49 12.85
C SER A 161 4.45 -1.94 13.80
N HIS A 162 4.20 -3.25 13.89
CA HIS A 162 3.28 -3.84 14.85
C HIS A 162 3.74 -3.62 16.30
N TRP A 163 5.02 -3.87 16.57
CA TRP A 163 5.60 -3.63 17.90
C TRP A 163 5.48 -2.16 18.34
N LEU A 164 5.81 -1.23 17.44
CA LEU A 164 5.65 0.21 17.71
C LEU A 164 4.18 0.59 17.86
N GLY A 165 3.29 0.05 17.02
CA GLY A 165 1.86 0.28 17.07
C GLY A 165 1.29 -0.09 18.43
N GLN A 166 1.52 -1.32 18.89
CA GLN A 166 1.03 -1.80 20.18
C GLN A 166 1.60 -1.03 21.38
N ARG A 167 2.88 -0.64 21.32
CA ARG A 167 3.55 -0.02 22.48
C ARG A 167 3.18 1.44 22.69
N PHE A 168 2.98 2.18 21.60
CA PHE A 168 2.75 3.62 21.64
C PHE A 168 1.31 4.02 21.36
N PHE A 169 0.47 3.10 20.84
CA PHE A 169 -0.92 3.36 20.50
C PHE A 169 -1.83 2.25 21.04
N THR A 170 -2.43 2.48 22.21
CA THR A 170 -3.49 1.63 22.75
C THR A 170 -4.80 1.87 22.01
N PRO A 171 -5.47 0.84 21.45
CA PRO A 171 -6.75 1.01 20.76
C PRO A 171 -7.81 1.55 21.73
N THR A 172 -8.42 2.68 21.39
CA THR A 172 -9.62 3.17 22.08
C THR A 172 -10.83 2.87 21.21
N GLY A 173 -11.43 1.68 21.43
CA GLY A 173 -12.79 1.37 20.97
C GLY A 173 -12.96 0.80 19.56
N HIS A 174 -14.15 0.25 19.36
CA HIS A 174 -14.63 -0.58 18.23
C HIS A 174 -14.35 -0.01 16.82
N PRO A 175 -14.25 -0.90 15.80
CA PRO A 175 -14.15 -0.47 14.41
C PRO A 175 -15.33 0.43 14.06
N VAL A 176 -15.04 1.64 13.57
CA VAL A 176 -16.08 2.57 13.12
C VAL A 176 -16.64 2.04 11.80
N GLU A 177 -17.88 1.58 11.85
CA GLU A 177 -18.64 0.99 10.73
C GLU A 177 -18.92 2.01 9.59
N GLU A 178 -18.55 3.28 9.76
CA GLU A 178 -18.74 4.36 8.76
C GLU A 178 -17.45 4.85 8.04
N ALA A 179 -16.35 4.09 8.08
CA ALA A 179 -15.02 4.59 7.69
C ALA A 179 -14.67 4.61 6.18
N ILE A 180 -15.62 4.98 5.31
CA ILE A 180 -15.29 5.49 3.95
C ILE A 180 -15.88 6.89 3.78
N LYS A 181 -15.32 7.87 4.48
CA LYS A 181 -15.39 9.27 4.07
C LYS A 181 -13.95 9.80 4.05
N PRO A 182 -13.25 9.80 2.89
CA PRO A 182 -11.94 10.43 2.81
C PRO A 182 -12.09 11.86 3.29
N ALA A 183 -11.20 12.28 4.20
CA ALA A 183 -11.15 13.59 4.83
C ALA A 183 -11.70 14.66 3.88
N GLY A 184 -12.80 15.30 4.29
CA GLY A 184 -13.67 16.15 3.46
C GLY A 184 -12.99 16.72 2.21
N SER A 185 -13.32 16.13 1.06
CA SER A 185 -13.00 16.65 -0.27
C SER A 185 -13.34 18.15 -0.29
N ILE A 186 -12.31 19.00 -0.33
CA ILE A 186 -12.46 20.47 -0.36
C ILE A 186 -13.32 20.88 -1.56
N PHE A 187 -13.30 20.07 -2.63
CA PHE A 187 -14.08 20.28 -3.84
C PHE A 187 -15.35 19.43 -3.91
N GLY A 188 -15.75 18.78 -2.82
CA GLY A 188 -16.91 17.88 -2.78
C GLY A 188 -18.21 18.50 -3.31
N PRO A 189 -18.51 19.78 -2.99
CA PRO A 189 -19.67 20.48 -3.57
C PRO A 189 -19.64 20.62 -5.11
N VAL A 190 -18.46 20.56 -5.73
CA VAL A 190 -18.27 20.67 -7.18
C VAL A 190 -18.11 19.29 -7.83
N VAL A 191 -17.42 18.36 -7.16
CA VAL A 191 -17.13 17.02 -7.65
C VAL A 191 -18.37 16.14 -7.66
N ARG A 192 -19.23 16.22 -6.62
CA ARG A 192 -20.45 15.40 -6.52
C ARG A 192 -21.44 15.64 -7.68
N PRO A 193 -21.81 16.89 -8.02
CA PRO A 193 -22.65 17.14 -9.20
C PRO A 193 -22.02 16.65 -10.51
N LEU A 194 -20.69 16.71 -10.62
CA LEU A 194 -19.95 16.23 -11.79
C LEU A 194 -20.03 14.70 -11.96
N LEU A 195 -20.01 13.97 -10.85
CA LEU A 195 -20.18 12.51 -10.82
C LEU A 195 -21.59 12.10 -11.25
N GLU A 196 -22.61 12.86 -10.85
CA GLU A 196 -24.01 12.61 -11.24
C GLU A 196 -24.27 12.97 -12.71
N LEU A 197 -23.63 14.02 -13.22
CA LEU A 197 -23.81 14.49 -14.60
C LEU A 197 -23.16 13.56 -15.65
N ILE A 198 -22.04 12.92 -15.30
CA ILE A 198 -21.28 12.05 -16.20
C ILE A 198 -21.37 10.60 -15.69
N PRO A 199 -22.31 9.78 -16.20
CA PRO A 199 -22.56 8.44 -15.69
C PRO A 199 -21.41 7.43 -15.93
N SER A 200 -20.43 7.76 -16.79
CA SER A 200 -19.25 6.90 -17.00
C SER A 200 -18.08 7.34 -16.11
N SER A 201 -17.81 6.57 -15.05
CA SER A 201 -16.67 6.79 -14.15
C SER A 201 -15.32 6.70 -14.88
N PHE A 202 -15.23 5.91 -15.96
CA PHE A 202 -14.03 5.82 -16.81
C PHE A 202 -13.77 7.12 -17.57
N VAL A 203 -14.80 7.73 -18.17
CA VAL A 203 -14.68 9.02 -18.87
C VAL A 203 -14.29 10.12 -17.90
N LEU A 204 -14.88 10.11 -16.70
CA LEU A 204 -14.55 11.08 -15.65
C LEU A 204 -13.10 10.93 -15.15
N ALA A 205 -12.62 9.68 -14.98
CA ALA A 205 -11.24 9.39 -14.63
C ALA A 205 -10.26 9.84 -15.72
N LEU A 206 -10.58 9.57 -17.00
CA LEU A 206 -9.77 10.04 -18.14
C LEU A 206 -9.71 11.57 -18.20
N LEU A 207 -10.85 12.25 -18.00
CA LEU A 207 -10.91 13.71 -17.93
C LEU A 207 -10.05 14.26 -16.79
N ALA A 208 -10.13 13.63 -15.61
CA ALA A 208 -9.35 14.03 -14.45
C ALA A 208 -7.84 13.85 -14.69
N VAL A 209 -7.41 12.75 -15.34
CA VAL A 209 -6.02 12.53 -15.74
C VAL A 209 -5.54 13.58 -16.74
N ILE A 210 -6.36 13.93 -17.73
CA ILE A 210 -6.06 15.00 -18.70
C ILE A 210 -5.91 16.34 -17.98
N MET A 211 -6.85 16.68 -17.09
CA MET A 211 -6.79 17.91 -16.28
C MET A 211 -5.56 17.95 -15.38
N LEU A 212 -5.20 16.81 -14.76
CA LEU A 212 -4.00 16.68 -13.95
C LEU A 212 -2.75 16.97 -14.79
N PHE A 213 -2.64 16.36 -15.98
CA PHE A 213 -1.54 16.61 -16.91
C PHE A 213 -1.46 18.08 -17.35
N CYS A 214 -2.60 18.67 -17.71
CA CYS A 214 -2.69 20.10 -18.04
C CYS A 214 -2.24 21.00 -16.88
N SER A 215 -2.68 20.70 -15.65
CA SER A 215 -2.29 21.46 -14.46
C SER A 215 -0.77 21.40 -14.23
N LEU A 216 -0.13 20.25 -14.46
CA LEU A 216 1.33 20.10 -14.35
C LEU A 216 2.07 20.93 -15.42
N LEU A 217 1.55 21.01 -16.65
CA LEU A 217 2.12 21.85 -17.70
C LEU A 217 2.02 23.35 -17.35
N ILE A 218 0.91 23.77 -16.75
CA ILE A 218 0.71 25.14 -16.25
C ILE A 218 1.68 25.42 -15.10
N PHE A 219 1.74 24.53 -14.11
CA PHE A 219 2.61 24.65 -12.96
C PHE A 219 4.09 24.76 -13.38
N ARG A 220 4.52 23.95 -14.35
CA ARG A 220 5.84 24.04 -14.98
C ARG A 220 6.10 25.43 -15.57
N LYS A 221 5.16 25.96 -16.35
CA LYS A 221 5.32 27.28 -16.99
C LYS A 221 5.48 28.37 -15.94
N LEU A 222 4.61 28.37 -14.94
CA LEU A 222 4.59 29.36 -13.86
C LEU A 222 5.85 29.32 -13.00
N ILE A 223 6.32 28.14 -12.61
CA ILE A 223 7.60 27.98 -11.91
C ILE A 223 8.76 28.47 -12.79
N SER A 224 8.76 28.12 -14.08
CA SER A 224 9.81 28.61 -14.99
C SER A 224 9.81 30.12 -15.16
N ASP A 225 8.67 30.79 -15.01
CA ASP A 225 8.57 32.25 -15.13
C ASP A 225 8.87 32.95 -13.79
N LEU A 226 8.45 32.37 -12.65
CA LEU A 226 8.84 32.82 -11.31
C LEU A 226 10.36 32.76 -11.11
N LEU A 227 11.00 31.69 -11.58
CA LEU A 227 12.45 31.51 -11.51
C LEU A 227 13.23 32.51 -12.39
N LYS A 228 12.59 33.13 -13.39
CA LYS A 228 13.16 34.25 -14.14
C LYS A 228 12.96 35.59 -13.42
N ALA A 229 11.93 35.72 -12.58
CA ALA A 229 11.52 36.97 -11.93
C ALA A 229 12.23 37.26 -10.59
N LYS A 230 12.60 36.22 -9.82
CA LYS A 230 13.45 36.34 -8.61
C LYS A 230 14.89 35.95 -8.91
N SER A 231 15.87 36.54 -8.22
CA SER A 231 17.28 36.13 -8.34
C SER A 231 17.42 34.64 -7.98
N PRO A 232 17.80 33.76 -8.94
CA PRO A 232 17.92 32.33 -8.71
C PRO A 232 18.85 31.98 -7.53
N GLU A 233 19.83 32.84 -7.25
CA GLU A 233 20.80 32.67 -6.17
C GLU A 233 20.17 32.74 -4.78
N VAL A 234 19.25 33.68 -4.55
CA VAL A 234 18.57 33.84 -3.25
C VAL A 234 17.66 32.65 -2.98
N PHE A 235 16.90 32.22 -3.99
CA PHE A 235 16.05 31.04 -3.89
C PHE A 235 16.89 29.79 -3.59
N SER A 236 17.98 29.60 -4.33
CA SER A 236 18.90 28.48 -4.14
C SER A 236 19.52 28.47 -2.74
N ARG A 237 19.92 29.64 -2.21
CA ARG A 237 20.43 29.75 -0.82
C ARG A 237 19.36 29.48 0.23
N PHE A 238 18.09 29.80 -0.02
CA PHE A 238 17.03 29.57 0.96
C PHE A 238 16.72 28.07 1.11
N PHE A 239 16.54 27.37 -0.01
CA PHE A 239 16.15 25.95 -0.02
C PHE A 239 17.32 24.97 0.00
N PHE A 240 18.46 25.32 -0.64
CA PHE A 240 19.50 24.35 -1.00
C PHE A 240 20.91 24.70 -0.49
N LYS A 241 21.04 25.60 0.50
CA LYS A 241 22.36 26.03 1.04
C LYS A 241 23.20 24.88 1.58
N ASN A 242 22.60 23.95 2.32
CA ASN A 242 23.27 22.75 2.82
C ASN A 242 22.31 21.56 2.80
N GLN A 243 22.86 20.34 2.95
CA GLN A 243 22.09 19.10 2.79
C GLN A 243 20.98 18.94 3.82
N LEU A 244 21.24 19.29 5.08
CA LEU A 244 20.23 19.19 6.15
C LEU A 244 19.09 20.18 5.96
N LYS A 245 19.38 21.43 5.58
CA LYS A 245 18.35 22.43 5.24
C LYS A 245 17.53 21.99 4.04
N SER A 246 18.19 21.46 3.01
CA SER A 246 17.53 20.93 1.83
C SER A 246 16.58 19.81 2.18
N PHE A 247 17.03 18.84 2.99
CA PHE A 247 16.18 17.77 3.51
C PHE A 247 15.00 18.30 4.33
N GLY A 248 15.27 19.17 5.30
CA GLY A 248 14.23 19.74 6.17
C GLY A 248 13.17 20.51 5.40
N TRP A 249 13.56 21.28 4.38
CA TRP A 249 12.59 21.97 3.52
C TRP A 249 11.77 21.01 2.67
N GLY A 250 12.38 19.95 2.12
CA GLY A 250 11.63 18.91 1.42
C GLY A 250 10.58 18.28 2.31
N LEU A 251 10.98 17.87 3.51
CA LEU A 251 10.10 17.27 4.52
C LEU A 251 8.96 18.21 4.91
N LEU A 252 9.28 19.44 5.29
CA LEU A 252 8.29 20.41 5.76
C LEU A 252 7.32 20.84 4.65
N THR A 253 7.82 21.09 3.44
CA THR A 253 6.95 21.52 2.32
C THR A 253 6.02 20.40 1.90
N THR A 254 6.50 19.15 1.82
CA THR A 254 5.60 18.03 1.51
C THR A 254 4.64 17.70 2.64
N ALA A 255 5.06 17.79 3.90
CA ALA A 255 4.16 17.64 5.05
C ALA A 255 2.99 18.64 5.00
N ALA A 256 3.30 19.91 4.70
CA ALA A 256 2.32 20.98 4.63
C ALA A 256 1.40 20.85 3.41
N ILE A 257 1.96 20.56 2.23
CA ILE A 257 1.21 20.42 0.97
C ILE A 257 0.47 19.07 0.89
N ARG A 258 0.95 18.07 1.64
CA ARG A 258 0.47 16.67 1.63
C ARG A 258 0.64 15.96 0.28
N SER A 259 1.57 16.43 -0.57
CA SER A 259 1.84 15.81 -1.88
C SER A 259 3.34 15.86 -2.23
N SER A 260 4.01 14.70 -2.26
CA SER A 260 5.40 14.60 -2.75
C SER A 260 5.46 14.86 -4.24
N THR A 261 4.46 14.45 -5.01
CA THR A 261 4.38 14.64 -6.46
C THR A 261 4.57 16.10 -6.83
N ILE A 262 3.86 17.03 -6.16
CA ILE A 262 4.01 18.46 -6.40
C ILE A 262 5.42 18.91 -5.99
N THR A 263 5.80 18.63 -4.74
CA THR A 263 7.06 19.11 -4.15
C THR A 263 8.29 18.64 -4.92
N THR A 264 8.35 17.36 -5.29
CA THR A 264 9.49 16.76 -6.01
C THR A 264 9.53 17.15 -7.48
N SER A 265 8.37 17.29 -8.14
CA SER A 265 8.29 17.74 -9.54
C SER A 265 8.84 19.16 -9.74
N VAL A 266 8.73 20.05 -8.73
CA VAL A 266 9.30 21.41 -8.77
C VAL A 266 10.83 21.38 -8.85
N VAL A 267 11.47 20.34 -8.30
CA VAL A 267 12.93 20.23 -8.27
C VAL A 267 13.51 19.98 -9.66
N VAL A 268 12.77 19.27 -10.53
CA VAL A 268 13.20 18.95 -11.90
C VAL A 268 13.56 20.19 -12.72
N PRO A 269 12.68 21.22 -12.90
CA PRO A 269 13.02 22.44 -13.63
C PRO A 269 14.16 23.22 -12.97
N ILE A 270 14.24 23.25 -11.64
CA ILE A 270 15.31 23.94 -10.89
C ILE A 270 16.68 23.37 -11.26
N VAL A 271 16.80 22.03 -11.29
CA VAL A 271 18.04 21.35 -11.67
C VAL A 271 18.31 21.46 -13.18
N ALA A 272 17.27 21.37 -14.01
CA ALA A 272 17.39 21.54 -15.47
C ALA A 272 18.00 22.90 -15.84
N LYS A 273 17.55 23.96 -15.17
CA LYS A 273 17.98 25.36 -15.32
C LYS A 273 19.30 25.71 -14.61
N LYS A 274 19.94 24.76 -13.91
CA LYS A 274 21.15 24.95 -13.06
C LYS A 274 20.97 25.89 -11.86
N ILE A 275 19.76 26.09 -11.37
CA ILE A 275 19.52 26.92 -10.18
C ILE A 275 20.00 26.19 -8.93
N ALA A 276 19.84 24.86 -8.93
CA ALA A 276 20.49 23.96 -7.98
C ALA A 276 21.15 22.80 -8.74
N THR A 277 22.18 22.22 -8.14
CA THR A 277 22.75 20.97 -8.63
C THR A 277 21.91 19.77 -8.15
N LEU A 278 22.00 18.63 -8.85
CA LEU A 278 21.35 17.40 -8.38
C LEU A 278 21.78 17.02 -6.95
N ARG A 279 23.07 17.20 -6.62
CA ARG A 279 23.60 16.92 -5.28
C ARG A 279 22.98 17.81 -4.19
N GLN A 280 22.66 19.06 -4.54
CA GLN A 280 21.97 19.99 -3.64
C GLN A 280 20.48 19.67 -3.52
N ALA A 281 19.86 19.19 -4.60
CA ALA A 281 18.43 18.88 -4.68
C ALA A 281 18.06 17.51 -4.12
N ALA A 282 18.97 16.53 -4.18
CA ALA A 282 18.77 15.15 -3.74
C ALA A 282 18.25 15.03 -2.29
N PRO A 283 18.81 15.75 -1.29
CA PRO A 283 18.27 15.73 0.07
C PRO A 283 16.85 16.27 0.16
N PHE A 284 16.49 17.29 -0.62
CA PHE A 284 15.12 17.81 -0.68
C PHE A 284 14.13 16.75 -1.16
N ILE A 285 14.50 15.97 -2.20
CA ILE A 285 13.66 14.87 -2.69
C ILE A 285 13.49 13.79 -1.61
N MET A 286 14.58 13.41 -0.92
CA MET A 286 14.52 12.46 0.20
C MET A 286 13.62 12.96 1.34
N GLY A 287 13.74 14.24 1.70
CA GLY A 287 12.91 14.87 2.71
C GLY A 287 11.44 14.88 2.31
N ALA A 288 11.14 15.26 1.08
CA ALA A 288 9.78 15.24 0.53
C ALA A 288 9.15 13.85 0.60
N ASN A 289 9.92 12.79 0.35
CA ASN A 289 9.46 11.41 0.43
C ASN A 289 9.16 10.96 1.88
N VAL A 290 9.91 11.45 2.87
CA VAL A 290 9.55 11.25 4.28
C VAL A 290 8.31 12.09 4.65
N GLY A 291 8.21 13.32 4.13
CA GLY A 291 7.11 14.23 4.45
C GLY A 291 5.71 13.72 4.07
N THR A 292 5.58 12.87 3.04
CA THR A 292 4.27 12.30 2.65
C THR A 292 3.70 11.35 3.67
N THR A 293 4.54 10.70 4.48
CA THR A 293 4.12 9.69 5.46
C THR A 293 3.22 10.27 6.55
N ILE A 294 3.28 11.59 6.78
CA ILE A 294 2.37 12.31 7.69
C ILE A 294 0.90 12.14 7.27
N THR A 295 0.63 12.00 5.97
CA THR A 295 -0.74 11.77 5.48
C THR A 295 -1.29 10.42 5.92
N ALA A 296 -0.46 9.38 5.95
CA ALA A 296 -0.85 8.05 6.41
C ALA A 296 -1.18 8.06 7.91
N PHE A 297 -0.41 8.78 8.71
CA PHE A 297 -0.71 8.97 10.14
C PHE A 297 -2.03 9.71 10.36
N ILE A 298 -2.30 10.75 9.57
CA ILE A 298 -3.59 11.46 9.62
C ILE A 298 -4.73 10.51 9.21
N ALA A 299 -4.55 9.72 8.15
CA ALA A 299 -5.56 8.76 7.70
C ALA A 299 -5.84 7.68 8.75
N ALA A 300 -4.81 7.14 9.41
CA ALA A 300 -4.97 6.19 10.50
C ALA A 300 -5.68 6.82 11.70
N ALA A 301 -5.29 8.04 12.11
CA ALA A 301 -5.89 8.73 13.25
C ALA A 301 -7.35 9.17 13.01
N LEU A 302 -7.73 9.49 11.77
CA LEU A 302 -9.08 9.96 11.45
C LEU A 302 -10.06 8.83 11.12
N ASN A 303 -9.58 7.73 10.53
CA ASN A 303 -10.47 6.72 9.93
C ASN A 303 -10.44 5.37 10.64
N ALA A 304 -9.47 5.10 11.52
CA ALA A 304 -9.26 3.74 12.00
C ALA A 304 -8.53 3.68 13.34
N ASN A 305 -9.29 3.61 14.43
CA ASN A 305 -8.78 3.38 15.79
C ASN A 305 -8.32 1.92 16.03
N THR A 306 -7.86 1.22 14.99
CA THR A 306 -7.30 -0.13 15.11
C THR A 306 -5.77 -0.09 15.14
N SER A 307 -5.16 -0.90 16.01
CA SER A 307 -3.70 -1.04 16.12
C SER A 307 -3.04 -1.37 14.77
N SER A 308 -3.72 -2.13 13.92
CA SER A 308 -3.27 -2.51 12.57
C SER A 308 -3.15 -1.33 11.61
N SER A 309 -4.07 -0.36 11.67
CA SER A 309 -4.08 0.80 10.76
C SER A 309 -2.95 1.79 11.05
N ILE A 310 -2.68 2.01 12.33
CA ILE A 310 -1.54 2.81 12.78
C ILE A 310 -0.22 2.09 12.43
N SER A 311 -0.19 0.76 12.56
CA SER A 311 0.98 -0.05 12.15
C SER A 311 1.29 0.12 10.65
N ILE A 312 0.29 0.29 9.78
CA ILE A 312 0.54 0.62 8.37
C ILE A 312 1.16 2.00 8.19
N ALA A 313 0.64 3.01 8.87
CA ALA A 313 1.23 4.36 8.80
C ALA A 313 2.69 4.36 9.29
N ILE A 314 2.98 3.61 10.36
CA ILE A 314 4.33 3.40 10.86
C ILE A 314 5.18 2.66 9.82
N ALA A 315 4.67 1.60 9.19
CA ALA A 315 5.41 0.87 8.15
C ALA A 315 5.75 1.77 6.95
N HIS A 316 4.82 2.64 6.53
CA HIS A 316 5.07 3.63 5.47
C HIS A 316 6.18 4.61 5.85
N PHE A 317 6.15 5.10 7.09
CA PHE A 317 7.22 5.95 7.63
C PHE A 317 8.55 5.22 7.69
N LEU A 318 8.58 4.01 8.24
CA LEU A 318 9.80 3.19 8.39
C LEU A 318 10.43 2.87 7.04
N PHE A 319 9.63 2.55 6.02
CA PHE A 319 10.15 2.33 4.66
C PHE A 319 10.94 3.55 4.17
N ASN A 320 10.32 4.73 4.22
CA ASN A 320 10.93 5.97 3.73
C ASN A 320 12.12 6.40 4.58
N PHE A 321 11.97 6.33 5.90
CA PHE A 321 13.00 6.73 6.84
C PHE A 321 14.21 5.80 6.77
N THR A 322 14.02 4.49 6.62
CA THR A 322 15.12 3.54 6.46
C THR A 322 15.88 3.78 5.16
N GLY A 323 15.20 4.09 4.05
CA GLY A 323 15.86 4.53 2.82
C GLY A 323 16.75 5.76 3.03
N VAL A 324 16.27 6.74 3.80
CA VAL A 324 17.08 7.91 4.19
C VAL A 324 18.26 7.50 5.06
N LEU A 325 18.08 6.65 6.07
CA LEU A 325 19.18 6.17 6.92
C LEU A 325 20.24 5.38 6.15
N LEU A 326 19.85 4.67 5.09
CA LEU A 326 20.79 3.93 4.24
C LEU A 326 21.55 4.86 3.28
N PHE A 327 20.82 5.69 2.52
CA PHE A 327 21.40 6.45 1.42
C PHE A 327 21.81 7.87 1.80
N PHE A 328 21.32 8.43 2.90
CA PHE A 328 21.67 9.79 3.30
C PHE A 328 22.98 9.84 4.09
N PRO A 329 23.18 9.24 5.27
CA PRO A 329 24.41 9.44 6.04
C PRO A 329 25.65 8.80 5.41
N ILE A 330 25.53 7.63 4.78
CA ILE A 330 26.67 6.82 4.30
C ILE A 330 27.16 7.35 2.94
N PRO A 331 28.38 7.93 2.82
CA PRO A 331 28.83 8.61 1.60
C PRO A 331 28.93 7.71 0.37
N VAL A 332 29.26 6.42 0.55
CA VAL A 332 29.36 5.43 -0.53
C VAL A 332 27.98 5.12 -1.08
N LEU A 333 27.03 4.75 -0.21
CA LEU A 333 25.65 4.43 -0.61
C LEU A 333 24.94 5.65 -1.21
N ARG A 334 25.19 6.86 -0.69
CA ARG A 334 24.64 8.10 -1.23
C ARG A 334 24.97 8.32 -2.71
N ARG A 335 26.14 7.85 -3.17
CA ARG A 335 26.56 8.00 -4.57
C ARG A 335 25.75 7.13 -5.51
N LEU A 336 25.27 5.98 -5.06
CA LEU A 336 24.61 4.99 -5.91
C LEU A 336 23.35 5.55 -6.61
N PRO A 337 22.32 6.08 -5.91
CA PRO A 337 21.17 6.69 -6.59
C PRO A 337 21.57 7.89 -7.48
N MET A 338 22.54 8.71 -7.03
CA MET A 338 23.00 9.88 -7.80
C MET A 338 23.69 9.49 -9.11
N GLU A 339 24.51 8.45 -9.09
CA GLU A 339 25.28 7.99 -10.25
C GLU A 339 24.38 7.30 -11.27
N LEU A 340 23.42 6.48 -10.81
CA LEU A 340 22.41 5.88 -11.68
C LEU A 340 21.57 6.96 -12.39
N ALA A 341 21.04 7.93 -11.63
CA ALA A 341 20.24 9.02 -12.17
C ALA A 341 21.05 9.90 -13.14
N SER A 342 22.28 10.26 -12.75
CA SER A 342 23.18 11.04 -13.60
C SER A 342 23.64 10.28 -14.84
N GLY A 343 23.81 8.97 -14.74
CA GLY A 343 24.16 8.05 -15.83
C GLY A 343 23.05 7.98 -16.87
N LEU A 344 21.82 7.76 -16.42
CA LEU A 344 20.63 7.76 -17.28
C LEU A 344 20.46 9.12 -17.97
N GLY A 345 20.63 10.22 -17.23
CA GLY A 345 20.63 11.57 -17.79
C GLY A 345 21.73 11.80 -18.84
N LYS A 346 22.95 11.27 -18.63
CA LYS A 346 24.04 11.33 -19.65
C LYS A 346 23.67 10.54 -20.89
N LEU A 347 23.04 9.38 -20.76
CA LEU A 347 22.64 8.52 -21.87
C LEU A 347 21.64 9.22 -22.80
N THR A 348 20.78 10.09 -22.26
CA THR A 348 19.82 10.87 -23.08
C THR A 348 20.46 11.92 -23.98
N LEU A 349 21.74 12.26 -23.78
CA LEU A 349 22.49 13.11 -24.71
C LEU A 349 22.77 12.39 -26.04
N LYS A 350 23.01 11.08 -25.98
CA LYS A 350 23.27 10.21 -27.13
C LYS A 350 21.96 9.69 -27.74
N TYR A 351 21.06 9.19 -26.89
CA TYR A 351 19.79 8.58 -27.31
C TYR A 351 18.60 9.26 -26.63
N ARG A 352 17.92 10.16 -27.35
CA ARG A 352 16.86 11.02 -26.77
C ARG A 352 15.68 10.23 -26.22
N LEU A 353 15.34 9.10 -26.82
CA LEU A 353 14.21 8.26 -26.42
C LEU A 353 14.46 7.46 -25.13
N VAL A 354 15.71 7.38 -24.65
CA VAL A 354 16.03 6.57 -23.46
C VAL A 354 15.23 6.98 -22.22
N GLY A 355 14.98 8.28 -22.02
CA GLY A 355 14.16 8.73 -20.89
C GLY A 355 12.72 8.23 -20.97
N PHE A 356 12.14 8.17 -22.18
CA PHE A 356 10.79 7.68 -22.41
C PHE A 356 10.73 6.14 -22.30
N VAL A 357 11.71 5.45 -22.89
CA VAL A 357 11.83 3.98 -22.79
C VAL A 357 12.01 3.54 -21.34
N TYR A 358 12.84 4.24 -20.56
CA TYR A 358 13.01 3.97 -19.14
C TYR A 358 11.70 4.07 -18.36
N LEU A 359 10.88 5.09 -18.65
CA LEU A 359 9.56 5.25 -18.02
C LEU A 359 8.66 4.06 -18.36
N LEU A 360 8.55 3.69 -19.64
CA LEU A 360 7.71 2.55 -20.05
C LEU A 360 8.20 1.23 -19.45
N LEU A 361 9.50 1.02 -19.40
CA LEU A 361 10.08 -0.20 -18.85
C LEU A 361 9.84 -0.30 -17.33
N THR A 362 10.16 0.75 -16.60
CA THR A 362 10.13 0.75 -15.13
C THR A 362 8.70 0.70 -14.58
N PHE A 363 7.77 1.46 -15.18
CA PHE A 363 6.42 1.61 -14.61
C PHE A 363 5.37 0.69 -15.22
N PHE A 364 5.64 0.06 -16.37
CA PHE A 364 4.65 -0.79 -17.04
C PHE A 364 5.25 -2.16 -17.39
N PHE A 365 6.27 -2.21 -18.26
CA PHE A 365 6.73 -3.50 -18.79
C PHE A 365 7.28 -4.44 -17.72
N ILE A 366 8.19 -3.96 -16.85
CA ILE A 366 8.77 -4.78 -15.77
C ILE A 366 7.67 -5.23 -14.78
N PRO A 367 6.81 -4.33 -14.24
CA PRO A 367 5.70 -4.73 -13.40
C PRO A 367 4.79 -5.80 -14.02
N PHE A 368 4.29 -5.57 -15.25
CA PHE A 368 3.40 -6.54 -15.91
C PHE A 368 4.08 -7.88 -16.17
N SER A 369 5.36 -7.87 -16.59
CA SER A 369 6.12 -9.09 -16.80
C SER A 369 6.29 -9.88 -15.51
N LEU A 370 6.63 -9.21 -14.40
CA LEU A 370 6.85 -9.87 -13.12
C LEU A 370 5.56 -10.40 -12.49
N ILE A 371 4.42 -9.71 -12.66
CA ILE A 371 3.10 -10.23 -12.30
C ILE A 371 2.81 -11.50 -13.11
N TYR A 372 3.00 -11.45 -14.43
CA TYR A 372 2.74 -12.59 -15.32
C TYR A 372 3.57 -13.83 -14.93
N PHE A 373 4.87 -13.66 -14.66
CA PHE A 373 5.75 -14.76 -14.25
C PHE A 373 5.48 -15.31 -12.85
N ASN A 374 4.78 -14.56 -11.98
CA ASN A 374 4.47 -14.96 -10.61
C ASN A 374 3.01 -15.39 -10.39
N ARG A 375 2.20 -15.48 -11.45
CA ARG A 375 0.78 -15.82 -11.36
C ARG A 375 0.52 -17.21 -10.72
N ASP A 376 1.41 -18.17 -10.95
CA ASP A 376 1.25 -19.56 -10.50
C ASP A 376 1.86 -19.84 -9.10
N ALA A 377 2.36 -18.79 -8.43
CA ALA A 377 3.06 -18.90 -7.14
C ALA A 377 2.14 -19.11 -5.94
N THR A 378 0.83 -18.84 -6.10
CA THR A 378 -0.20 -19.02 -5.08
C THR A 378 -1.06 -20.22 -5.45
N GLU A 379 -1.49 -20.99 -4.45
CA GLU A 379 -2.51 -22.02 -4.54
C GLU A 379 -3.80 -21.48 -3.93
N SER A 380 -4.92 -21.65 -4.64
CA SER A 380 -6.23 -21.21 -4.17
C SER A 380 -7.16 -22.39 -3.97
N LEU A 381 -7.79 -22.48 -2.80
CA LEU A 381 -8.82 -23.49 -2.51
C LEU A 381 -10.12 -22.77 -2.23
N HIS A 382 -11.20 -23.24 -2.84
CA HIS A 382 -12.55 -22.78 -2.54
C HIS A 382 -13.25 -23.84 -1.69
N LEU A 383 -13.60 -23.47 -0.48
CA LEU A 383 -14.18 -24.33 0.54
C LEU A 383 -15.56 -23.83 0.88
N THR A 384 -16.55 -24.71 0.94
CA THR A 384 -17.89 -24.35 1.43
C THR A 384 -18.15 -25.07 2.73
N TYR A 385 -18.49 -24.33 3.77
CA TYR A 385 -18.82 -24.85 5.09
C TYR A 385 -20.29 -24.64 5.41
N ALA A 386 -20.82 -25.52 6.25
CA ALA A 386 -22.05 -25.26 6.97
C ALA A 386 -21.77 -25.24 8.47
N ALA A 387 -22.23 -24.18 9.12
CA ALA A 387 -22.14 -23.99 10.56
C ALA A 387 -23.53 -24.07 11.23
N THR A 388 -23.57 -24.50 12.48
CA THR A 388 -24.80 -24.64 13.26
C THR A 388 -24.56 -24.26 14.72
N ALA A 389 -25.05 -23.08 15.11
CA ALA A 389 -25.05 -22.63 16.50
C ALA A 389 -26.22 -23.27 17.28
N ALA A 390 -26.11 -23.28 18.62
CA ALA A 390 -27.09 -23.94 19.47
C ALA A 390 -28.45 -23.24 19.38
N GLY A 391 -29.47 -23.92 18.84
CA GLY A 391 -30.82 -23.36 18.70
C GLY A 391 -31.00 -22.43 17.50
N GLU A 392 -30.01 -22.30 16.63
CA GLU A 392 -30.07 -21.44 15.44
C GLU A 392 -30.16 -22.23 14.13
N PRO A 393 -30.72 -21.64 13.06
CA PRO A 393 -30.73 -22.27 11.74
C PRO A 393 -29.31 -22.44 11.19
N ARG A 394 -29.16 -23.42 10.30
CA ARG A 394 -27.88 -23.73 9.66
C ARG A 394 -27.44 -22.59 8.74
N VAL A 395 -26.25 -22.06 8.97
CA VAL A 395 -25.64 -20.98 8.18
C VAL A 395 -24.60 -21.56 7.24
N TYR A 396 -24.48 -20.99 6.03
CA TYR A 396 -23.51 -21.41 5.04
C TYR A 396 -22.49 -20.29 4.81
N TYR A 397 -21.25 -20.67 4.59
CA TYR A 397 -20.23 -19.71 4.24
C TYR A 397 -19.17 -20.35 3.34
N ARG A 398 -18.53 -19.52 2.53
CA ARG A 398 -17.42 -19.93 1.67
C ARG A 398 -16.13 -19.39 2.25
N VAL A 399 -15.10 -20.23 2.31
CA VAL A 399 -13.72 -19.80 2.60
C VAL A 399 -12.91 -19.95 1.34
N VAL A 400 -12.31 -18.87 0.89
CA VAL A 400 -11.30 -18.88 -0.16
C VAL A 400 -9.94 -18.81 0.51
N THR A 401 -9.18 -19.89 0.43
CA THR A 401 -7.81 -19.92 0.95
C THR A 401 -6.86 -19.52 -0.16
N GLN A 402 -5.99 -18.54 0.06
CA GLN A 402 -4.97 -18.14 -0.89
C GLN A 402 -3.60 -18.28 -0.22
N MET A 403 -2.87 -19.35 -0.56
CA MET A 403 -1.60 -19.70 0.09
C MET A 403 -0.44 -19.62 -0.90
N ASN A 404 0.61 -18.87 -0.55
CA ASN A 404 1.83 -18.87 -1.33
C ASN A 404 2.57 -20.20 -1.16
N LYS A 405 2.85 -20.88 -2.28
CA LYS A 405 3.47 -22.22 -2.29
C LYS A 405 4.85 -22.24 -1.61
N ARG A 406 5.61 -21.15 -1.67
CA ARG A 406 6.98 -21.05 -1.14
C ARG A 406 7.03 -20.65 0.32
N THR A 407 6.38 -19.55 0.70
CA THR A 407 6.40 -19.05 2.08
C THR A 407 5.43 -19.79 2.98
N GLN A 408 4.51 -20.58 2.40
CA GLN A 408 3.43 -21.25 3.14
C GLN A 408 2.64 -20.25 4.00
N SER A 409 2.44 -19.06 3.46
CA SER A 409 1.70 -17.96 4.08
C SER A 409 0.66 -17.41 3.12
N GLY A 410 -0.40 -16.82 3.65
CA GLY A 410 -1.59 -16.52 2.88
C GLY A 410 -2.71 -15.96 3.75
N GLU A 411 -3.92 -15.99 3.20
CA GLU A 411 -5.13 -15.54 3.87
C GLU A 411 -6.27 -16.53 3.63
N TRP A 412 -7.13 -16.68 4.63
CA TRP A 412 -8.42 -17.34 4.50
C TRP A 412 -9.49 -16.28 4.55
N VAL A 413 -10.17 -16.11 3.42
CA VAL A 413 -11.20 -15.09 3.25
C VAL A 413 -12.56 -15.76 3.34
N ARG A 414 -13.35 -15.38 4.34
CA ARG A 414 -14.71 -15.87 4.55
C ARG A 414 -15.71 -14.94 3.88
N TYR A 415 -16.64 -15.56 3.16
CA TYR A 415 -17.79 -14.93 2.54
C TYR A 415 -19.04 -15.58 3.09
N GLU A 416 -19.94 -14.77 3.65
CA GLU A 416 -21.26 -15.27 4.08
C GLU A 416 -22.19 -15.39 2.88
N GLY A 417 -23.17 -16.27 2.98
CA GLY A 417 -24.09 -16.52 1.88
C GLY A 417 -25.07 -17.63 2.19
N ASN A 418 -25.84 -18.01 1.17
CA ASN A 418 -26.71 -19.18 1.22
C ASN A 418 -26.05 -20.33 0.43
N ALA A 419 -26.56 -21.56 0.59
CA ALA A 419 -25.91 -22.77 0.06
C ALA A 419 -25.69 -22.78 -1.47
N GLU A 420 -26.38 -21.93 -2.23
CA GLU A 420 -26.40 -21.93 -3.70
C GLU A 420 -25.88 -20.62 -4.34
N THR A 421 -25.93 -19.47 -3.65
CA THR A 421 -25.51 -18.16 -4.16
C THR A 421 -24.59 -17.43 -3.16
N PHE A 422 -23.29 -17.51 -3.40
CA PHE A 422 -22.28 -16.63 -2.77
C PHE A 422 -21.99 -15.47 -3.74
N THR A 423 -22.95 -14.57 -3.95
CA THR A 423 -22.82 -13.46 -4.93
C THR A 423 -22.30 -12.18 -4.30
N ASP A 424 -21.23 -11.61 -4.86
CA ASP A 424 -20.76 -10.22 -4.72
C ASP A 424 -20.78 -9.61 -3.31
N GLN A 425 -20.41 -10.38 -2.28
CA GLN A 425 -20.30 -9.85 -0.92
C GLN A 425 -18.86 -9.48 -0.57
N GLU A 426 -18.72 -8.33 0.09
CA GLU A 426 -17.50 -7.98 0.81
C GLU A 426 -17.13 -9.12 1.77
N PRO A 427 -15.83 -9.40 1.95
CA PRO A 427 -15.38 -10.47 2.84
C PRO A 427 -15.89 -10.18 4.26
N SER A 428 -16.55 -11.16 4.88
CA SER A 428 -17.04 -11.00 6.25
C SER A 428 -15.92 -11.12 7.27
N LEU A 429 -14.89 -11.92 6.96
CA LEU A 429 -13.74 -12.11 7.83
C LEU A 429 -12.52 -12.54 7.03
N ILE A 430 -11.34 -12.06 7.42
CA ILE A 430 -10.06 -12.48 6.83
C ILE A 430 -9.12 -12.90 7.93
N HIS A 431 -8.67 -14.16 7.88
CA HIS A 431 -7.64 -14.66 8.78
C HIS A 431 -6.30 -14.68 8.07
N PRO A 432 -5.25 -14.01 8.60
CA PRO A 432 -3.88 -14.30 8.17
C PRO A 432 -3.58 -15.76 8.48
N VAL A 433 -3.06 -16.48 7.50
CA VAL A 433 -2.67 -17.87 7.66
C VAL A 433 -1.21 -18.02 7.29
N TYR A 434 -0.44 -18.67 8.14
CA TYR A 434 0.93 -19.03 7.79
C TYR A 434 1.36 -20.30 8.49
N VAL A 435 2.34 -20.95 7.90
CA VAL A 435 2.87 -22.20 8.41
C VAL A 435 4.33 -22.00 8.72
N LYS A 436 4.69 -22.27 9.97
CA LYS A 436 6.07 -22.22 10.41
C LYS A 436 6.42 -23.57 11.01
N ASN A 437 7.42 -24.24 10.44
CA ASN A 437 7.78 -25.62 10.78
C ASN A 437 6.57 -26.56 10.61
N SER A 438 6.12 -27.20 11.68
CA SER A 438 4.96 -28.09 11.72
C SER A 438 3.73 -27.42 12.37
N THR A 439 3.70 -26.10 12.42
CA THR A 439 2.64 -25.34 13.09
C THR A 439 1.90 -24.48 12.08
N LEU A 440 0.59 -24.67 12.00
CA LEU A 440 -0.34 -23.81 11.28
C LEU A 440 -0.83 -22.71 12.22
N PHE A 441 -0.75 -21.47 11.77
CA PHE A 441 -1.32 -20.31 12.42
C PHE A 441 -2.49 -19.80 11.59
N VAL A 442 -3.65 -19.62 12.22
CA VAL A 442 -4.86 -19.05 11.60
C VAL A 442 -5.36 -17.94 12.51
N GLY A 443 -5.11 -16.68 12.12
CA GLY A 443 -5.29 -15.55 13.04
C GLY A 443 -4.43 -15.73 14.30
N ASP A 444 -5.08 -15.68 15.46
CA ASP A 444 -4.45 -15.88 16.77
C ASP A 444 -4.41 -17.36 17.21
N GLN A 445 -5.04 -18.24 16.44
CA GLN A 445 -5.07 -19.68 16.74
C GLN A 445 -3.84 -20.39 16.18
N MET A 446 -3.39 -21.40 16.91
CA MET A 446 -2.23 -22.21 16.57
C MET A 446 -2.59 -23.70 16.61
N PHE A 447 -2.23 -24.43 15.55
CA PHE A 447 -2.43 -25.87 15.43
C PHE A 447 -1.09 -26.56 15.12
N LEU A 448 -0.60 -27.40 16.04
CA LEU A 448 0.64 -28.14 15.86
C LEU A 448 0.39 -29.53 15.27
N PHE A 449 0.97 -29.81 14.11
CA PHE A 449 0.98 -31.14 13.52
C PHE A 449 2.09 -32.00 14.14
N ASN A 450 1.85 -32.51 15.35
CA ASN A 450 2.79 -33.34 16.14
C ASN A 450 2.17 -34.71 16.53
N ARG A 451 2.90 -35.53 17.29
CA ARG A 451 2.40 -36.84 17.73
C ARG A 451 1.16 -36.74 18.64
N PRO A 452 0.26 -37.74 18.62
CA PRO A 452 -0.81 -37.87 19.60
C PRO A 452 -0.29 -37.74 21.04
N GLY A 453 -1.08 -37.10 21.90
CA GLY A 453 -0.75 -36.79 23.29
C GLY A 453 0.06 -35.51 23.50
N PHE A 454 0.50 -34.83 22.44
CA PHE A 454 1.12 -33.51 22.57
C PHE A 454 0.07 -32.44 22.89
N CYS A 455 0.30 -31.61 23.91
CA CYS A 455 -0.62 -30.56 24.35
C CYS A 455 0.08 -29.22 24.48
N TRP A 456 -0.69 -28.14 24.33
CA TRP A 456 -0.25 -26.77 24.62
C TRP A 456 -1.40 -25.96 25.23
N ASP A 457 -1.04 -24.90 25.93
CA ASP A 457 -1.98 -23.99 26.57
C ASP A 457 -2.17 -22.73 25.70
N GLY A 458 -3.38 -22.18 25.72
CA GLY A 458 -3.77 -20.96 25.03
C GLY A 458 -4.74 -20.14 25.89
N GLU A 459 -5.03 -18.92 25.47
CA GLU A 459 -5.93 -18.01 26.16
C GLU A 459 -6.73 -17.23 25.11
N ASP A 460 -8.04 -17.15 25.30
CA ASP A 460 -8.95 -16.33 24.50
C ASP A 460 -9.89 -15.54 25.43
N ASP A 461 -10.87 -14.84 24.87
CA ASP A 461 -11.83 -14.02 25.62
C ASP A 461 -12.67 -14.83 26.64
N LYS A 462 -12.75 -16.16 26.50
CA LYS A 462 -13.45 -17.08 27.41
C LYS A 462 -12.51 -17.65 28.49
N GLY A 463 -11.23 -17.33 28.43
CA GLY A 463 -10.22 -17.70 29.43
C GLY A 463 -9.18 -18.69 28.90
N ARG A 464 -8.47 -19.30 29.84
CA ARG A 464 -7.37 -20.23 29.52
C ARG A 464 -7.91 -21.59 29.09
N TYR A 465 -7.40 -22.10 27.99
CA TYR A 465 -7.74 -23.42 27.45
C TYR A 465 -6.49 -24.24 27.17
N ARG A 466 -6.67 -25.56 27.10
CA ARG A 466 -5.63 -26.51 26.71
C ARG A 466 -6.08 -27.28 25.49
N VAL A 467 -5.23 -27.33 24.48
CA VAL A 467 -5.44 -28.11 23.26
C VAL A 467 -4.47 -29.28 23.26
N CYS A 468 -4.97 -30.47 22.97
CA CYS A 468 -4.19 -31.69 22.86
C CYS A 468 -4.47 -32.38 21.52
N ILE A 469 -3.45 -33.00 20.94
CA ILE A 469 -3.61 -33.91 19.80
C ILE A 469 -4.16 -35.22 20.35
N ASP A 470 -5.43 -35.50 20.07
CA ASP A 470 -6.11 -36.72 20.53
C ASP A 470 -5.63 -37.93 19.72
N GLN A 471 -5.71 -37.81 18.38
CA GLN A 471 -5.29 -38.85 17.45
C GLN A 471 -4.98 -38.27 16.06
N VAL A 472 -4.33 -39.07 15.22
CA VAL A 472 -4.15 -38.80 13.79
C VAL A 472 -4.83 -39.90 13.01
N LEU A 473 -5.91 -39.55 12.31
CA LEU A 473 -6.65 -40.47 11.46
C LEU A 473 -5.87 -40.67 10.15
N PRO A 474 -5.64 -41.91 9.70
CA PRO A 474 -4.92 -42.16 8.46
C PRO A 474 -5.69 -41.62 7.26
N ARG A 475 -7.03 -41.67 7.32
CA ARG A 475 -7.93 -41.25 6.24
C ARG A 475 -9.30 -40.82 6.81
N MET A 476 -9.86 -39.74 6.26
CA MET A 476 -11.22 -39.27 6.54
C MET A 476 -11.88 -38.77 5.25
N THR A 477 -13.14 -39.13 5.02
CA THR A 477 -13.89 -38.67 3.85
C THR A 477 -14.89 -37.59 4.26
N VAL A 478 -14.75 -36.40 3.66
CA VAL A 478 -15.61 -35.23 3.88
C VAL A 478 -15.81 -34.53 2.54
N ALA A 479 -17.00 -33.97 2.28
CA ALA A 479 -17.28 -33.26 1.03
C ALA A 479 -16.96 -34.09 -0.25
N GLU A 480 -17.32 -35.38 -0.24
CA GLU A 480 -17.01 -36.35 -1.32
C GLU A 480 -15.51 -36.52 -1.64
N THR A 481 -14.64 -35.92 -0.82
CA THR A 481 -13.19 -35.93 -0.99
C THR A 481 -12.55 -36.70 0.16
N SER A 482 -11.48 -37.44 -0.15
CA SER A 482 -10.72 -38.17 0.84
C SER A 482 -9.50 -37.38 1.28
N PHE A 483 -9.33 -37.22 2.59
CA PHE A 483 -8.21 -36.53 3.20
C PHE A 483 -7.37 -37.52 4.00
N ASP A 484 -6.06 -37.54 3.74
CA ASP A 484 -5.11 -38.36 4.48
C ASP A 484 -4.46 -37.55 5.61
N SER A 485 -4.00 -38.23 6.66
CA SER A 485 -3.32 -37.64 7.82
C SER A 485 -4.13 -36.49 8.45
N VAL A 486 -5.32 -36.84 8.96
CA VAL A 486 -6.23 -35.87 9.61
C VAL A 486 -5.95 -35.82 11.11
N TYR A 487 -5.55 -34.66 11.59
CA TYR A 487 -5.23 -34.42 13.00
C TYR A 487 -6.49 -34.05 13.75
N VAL A 488 -6.74 -34.77 14.84
CA VAL A 488 -7.87 -34.54 15.73
C VAL A 488 -7.35 -33.84 16.98
N TYR A 489 -7.77 -32.61 17.16
CA TYR A 489 -7.42 -31.81 18.34
C TYR A 489 -8.60 -31.79 19.31
N LYS A 490 -8.33 -31.96 20.59
CA LYS A 490 -9.31 -31.78 21.67
C LYS A 490 -8.94 -30.54 22.48
N GLN A 491 -9.83 -29.57 22.52
CA GLN A 491 -9.69 -28.33 23.30
C GLN A 491 -10.62 -28.38 24.51
N HIS A 492 -10.11 -28.04 25.68
CA HIS A 492 -10.91 -27.91 26.90
C HIS A 492 -10.51 -26.66 27.67
N TYR A 493 -11.48 -25.95 28.23
CA TYR A 493 -11.23 -24.77 29.07
C TYR A 493 -10.79 -25.20 30.47
N VAL A 494 -9.80 -24.50 31.02
CA VAL A 494 -9.21 -24.79 32.34
C VAL A 494 -10.05 -24.17 33.44
N GLU A 495 -10.61 -22.99 33.18
CA GLU A 495 -11.51 -22.27 34.08
C GLU A 495 -12.96 -22.53 33.67
N ASP A 496 -13.79 -22.91 34.64
CA ASP A 496 -15.23 -23.16 34.49
C ASP A 496 -15.66 -24.17 33.40
N ARG A 497 -15.30 -25.45 33.61
CA ARG A 497 -15.65 -26.58 32.73
C ARG A 497 -17.16 -26.80 32.55
N GLU A 498 -17.99 -26.30 33.46
CA GLU A 498 -19.45 -26.43 33.34
C GLU A 498 -20.04 -25.34 32.43
N ALA A 499 -19.39 -24.17 32.33
CA ALA A 499 -19.82 -23.08 31.46
C ALA A 499 -19.33 -23.20 30.01
N HIS A 500 -18.25 -23.95 29.76
CA HIS A 500 -17.62 -24.04 28.44
C HIS A 500 -17.39 -25.50 28.00
N PRO A 501 -18.14 -26.01 27.00
CA PRO A 501 -18.02 -27.39 26.54
C PRO A 501 -16.68 -27.65 25.87
N ASP A 502 -16.21 -28.90 25.93
CA ASP A 502 -15.01 -29.33 25.21
C ASP A 502 -15.27 -29.25 23.69
N HIS A 503 -14.24 -28.95 22.92
CA HIS A 503 -14.31 -28.89 21.46
C HIS A 503 -13.37 -29.91 20.80
N ARG A 504 -13.77 -30.40 19.62
CA ARG A 504 -12.94 -31.27 18.79
C ARG A 504 -12.79 -30.68 17.39
N TYR A 505 -11.55 -30.57 16.90
CA TYR A 505 -11.25 -30.02 15.58
C TYR A 505 -10.53 -31.06 14.72
N PHE A 506 -10.97 -31.20 13.47
CA PHE A 506 -10.39 -32.13 12.50
C PHE A 506 -9.71 -31.32 11.41
N TYR A 507 -8.37 -31.34 11.37
CA TYR A 507 -7.61 -30.62 10.33
C TYR A 507 -6.89 -31.59 9.40
N SER A 508 -6.95 -31.32 8.10
CA SER A 508 -6.08 -32.00 7.14
C SER A 508 -4.66 -31.45 7.26
N ALA A 509 -3.65 -32.30 7.48
CA ALA A 509 -2.25 -31.83 7.49
C ALA A 509 -1.73 -31.42 6.10
N ALA A 510 -2.22 -32.10 5.05
CA ALA A 510 -1.79 -31.86 3.68
C ALA A 510 -2.27 -30.49 3.16
N TYR A 511 -3.56 -30.21 3.30
CA TYR A 511 -4.17 -28.96 2.83
C TYR A 511 -4.22 -27.88 3.91
N LYS A 512 -4.01 -28.25 5.18
CA LYS A 512 -4.00 -27.37 6.35
C LYS A 512 -5.33 -26.67 6.60
N ILE A 513 -6.42 -27.29 6.18
CA ILE A 513 -7.79 -26.78 6.31
C ILE A 513 -8.56 -27.51 7.41
N LEU A 514 -9.54 -26.83 7.99
CA LEU A 514 -10.52 -27.43 8.88
C LEU A 514 -11.47 -28.31 8.06
N LEU A 515 -11.72 -29.54 8.49
CA LEU A 515 -12.68 -30.45 7.85
C LEU A 515 -13.99 -30.49 8.62
N GLN A 516 -13.89 -30.48 9.96
CA GLN A 516 -15.02 -30.57 10.86
C GLN A 516 -14.65 -29.98 12.23
N HIS A 517 -15.60 -29.28 12.86
CA HIS A 517 -15.53 -28.85 14.26
C HIS A 517 -16.75 -29.37 15.01
N GLU A 518 -16.50 -29.96 16.17
CA GLU A 518 -17.50 -30.52 17.06
C GLU A 518 -17.44 -29.86 18.43
N GLU A 519 -18.60 -29.75 19.06
CA GLU A 519 -18.76 -29.42 20.46
C GLU A 519 -19.22 -30.66 21.22
N LEU A 520 -18.48 -31.02 22.26
CA LEU A 520 -18.72 -32.22 23.06
C LEU A 520 -19.70 -31.85 24.18
N VAL A 521 -20.94 -32.34 24.06
CA VAL A 521 -22.00 -32.15 25.06
C VAL A 521 -21.82 -33.15 26.22
N THR A 522 -21.30 -34.34 25.92
CA THR A 522 -20.86 -35.35 26.89
C THR A 522 -19.59 -36.02 26.34
N PRO A 523 -18.85 -36.84 27.13
CA PRO A 523 -17.68 -37.56 26.62
C PRO A 523 -17.97 -38.41 25.37
N ASP A 524 -19.21 -38.89 25.21
CA ASP A 524 -19.62 -39.80 24.14
C ASP A 524 -20.59 -39.16 23.12
N SER A 525 -21.02 -37.91 23.32
CA SER A 525 -21.95 -37.22 22.41
C SER A 525 -21.40 -35.87 21.95
N ALA A 526 -21.29 -35.70 20.63
CA ALA A 526 -20.79 -34.50 20.00
C ALA A 526 -21.84 -33.89 19.06
N VAL A 527 -21.91 -32.56 19.03
CA VAL A 527 -22.69 -31.80 18.05
C VAL A 527 -21.74 -31.21 17.03
N VAL A 528 -21.97 -31.48 15.74
CA VAL A 528 -21.18 -30.90 14.66
C VAL A 528 -21.55 -29.42 14.53
N ARG A 529 -20.61 -28.55 14.91
CA ARG A 529 -20.75 -27.10 14.83
C ARG A 529 -20.40 -26.57 13.46
N GLU A 530 -19.43 -27.19 12.81
CA GLU A 530 -19.00 -26.79 11.48
C GLU A 530 -18.54 -28.00 10.68
N LYS A 531 -18.88 -28.04 9.39
CA LYS A 531 -18.47 -29.12 8.50
C LYS A 531 -18.22 -28.63 7.09
N LEU A 532 -17.11 -29.08 6.49
CA LEU A 532 -16.81 -28.88 5.09
C LEU A 532 -17.81 -29.67 4.21
N LEU A 533 -18.44 -28.97 3.28
CA LEU A 533 -19.44 -29.52 2.34
C LEU A 533 -18.90 -29.62 0.90
N LYS A 534 -18.04 -28.69 0.50
CA LYS A 534 -17.47 -28.66 -0.85
C LYS A 534 -15.98 -28.29 -0.79
N PHE A 535 -15.16 -28.99 -1.57
CA PHE A 535 -13.72 -28.76 -1.70
C PHE A 535 -13.37 -28.61 -3.19
N GLU A 536 -12.93 -27.43 -3.58
CA GLU A 536 -12.58 -27.11 -4.97
C GLU A 536 -11.15 -26.53 -5.03
N PRO A 537 -10.13 -27.35 -5.32
CA PRO A 537 -8.78 -26.87 -5.56
C PRO A 537 -8.69 -26.22 -6.95
N GLN A 538 -8.05 -25.04 -7.04
CA GLN A 538 -7.81 -24.32 -8.30
C GLN A 538 -6.32 -24.16 -8.62
#